data_AF-A0A973M1G1-F1
#
_entry.id   AF-A0A973M1G1-F1
#
_cell.length_a   1.000
_cell.length_b   1.000
_cell.length_c   1.000
_cell.angle_alpha   90.00
_cell.angle_beta   90.00
_cell.angle_gamma   90.00
#
_symmetry.space_group_name_H-M   'P 1'
#
loop_
_entity.id
_entity.type
_entity.pdbx_description
1 polymer ?
#
loop_
_entity_poly.entity_id
_entity_poly.type
_entity_poly.pdbx_seq_one_letter_code
_entity_poly.pdbx_strand_id
1 'polypeptide(L)' 'MIDTTPWEAAAPGVLRLPSGRLVRGRGLRHPLPPGPEPTFALYLLGRVPPPVAWESRWLRWPDFWLPADRTEAAA' A
#
# COMPACT_ATOMS: atom_id res chain seq x y z
N MET A 1 -11.10 16.82 -6.71
CA MET A 1 -11.42 16.39 -5.34
C MET A 1 -11.35 14.87 -5.34
N ILE A 2 -10.29 14.28 -4.79
CA ILE A 2 -10.20 12.81 -4.67
C ILE A 2 -11.04 12.43 -3.46
N ASP A 3 -12.18 11.79 -3.69
CA ASP A 3 -12.99 11.26 -2.60
C ASP A 3 -12.26 10.07 -1.98
N THR A 4 -11.68 10.29 -0.80
CA THR A 4 -10.83 9.31 -0.12
C THR A 4 -11.62 8.71 1.02
N THR A 5 -12.49 7.76 0.71
CA THR A 5 -13.22 7.02 1.74
C THR A 5 -12.24 6.08 2.46
N PRO A 6 -12.09 6.16 3.79
CA PRO A 6 -11.22 5.25 4.53
C PRO A 6 -11.76 3.83 4.49
N TRP A 7 -10.86 2.84 4.61
CA TRP A 7 -11.26 1.43 4.73
C TRP A 7 -12.20 1.20 5.94
N GLU A 8 -13.08 0.22 5.82
CA GLU A 8 -13.88 -0.25 6.95
C GLU A 8 -12.96 -0.99 7.93
N ALA A 9 -13.02 -0.64 9.21
CA ALA A 9 -12.00 -1.06 10.19
C ALA A 9 -12.01 -2.56 10.47
N ALA A 10 -13.16 -3.25 10.35
CA ALA A 10 -13.26 -4.68 10.55
C ALA A 10 -13.07 -5.47 9.24
N ALA A 11 -12.85 -4.81 8.10
CA ALA A 11 -12.69 -5.51 6.83
C ALA A 11 -11.42 -6.38 6.83
N PRO A 12 -11.45 -7.57 6.19
CA PRO A 12 -10.31 -8.48 6.17
C PRO A 12 -9.04 -7.84 5.59
N GLY A 13 -7.94 -7.98 6.34
CA GLY A 13 -6.62 -7.46 5.97
C GLY A 13 -6.42 -5.97 6.27
N VAL A 14 -7.38 -5.31 6.90
CA VAL A 14 -7.25 -3.91 7.35
C VAL A 14 -6.57 -3.85 8.71
N LEU A 15 -5.60 -2.94 8.83
CA LEU A 15 -4.81 -2.67 10.02
C LEU A 15 -4.90 -1.19 10.37
N ARG A 16 -5.07 -0.88 11.66
CA ARG A 16 -4.99 0.49 12.17
C ARG A 16 -3.56 0.78 12.64
N LEU A 17 -2.93 1.77 12.02
CA LEU A 17 -1.62 2.26 12.44
C LEU A 17 -1.75 3.18 13.68
N PRO A 18 -0.67 3.39 14.45
CA PRO A 18 -0.68 4.32 15.60
C PRO A 18 -1.14 5.74 15.26
N SER A 19 -0.95 6.18 14.01
CA SER A 19 -1.46 7.46 13.51
C SER A 19 -2.98 7.50 13.31
N GLY A 20 -3.69 6.39 13.53
CA GLY A 20 -5.12 6.25 13.26
C GLY A 20 -5.47 5.92 11.81
N ARG A 21 -4.51 5.95 10.88
CA ARG A 21 -4.72 5.56 9.48
C ARG A 21 -5.06 4.07 9.37
N LEU A 22 -6.00 3.76 8.49
CA LEU A 22 -6.38 2.39 8.14
C LEU A 22 -5.69 1.99 6.84
N VAL A 23 -5.01 0.85 6.84
CA VAL A 23 -4.29 0.32 5.67
C VAL A 23 -4.74 -1.11 5.43
N ARG A 24 -5.06 -1.47 4.18
CA ARG A 24 -5.33 -2.85 3.79
C ARG A 24 -4.07 -3.48 3.20
N GLY A 25 -3.49 -4.44 3.91
CA GLY A 25 -2.29 -5.16 3.44
C GLY A 25 -2.62 -6.23 2.41
N ARG A 26 -1.81 -6.31 1.33
CA ARG A 26 -1.92 -7.38 0.31
C ARG A 26 -0.57 -7.66 -0.33
N GLY A 27 -0.21 -8.94 -0.44
CA GLY A 27 0.90 -9.37 -1.30
C GLY A 27 0.48 -9.43 -2.78
N LEU A 28 1.30 -8.90 -3.70
CA LEU A 28 0.96 -8.83 -5.13
C LEU A 28 0.76 -10.20 -5.82
N ARG A 29 1.25 -11.29 -5.22
CA ARG A 29 1.02 -12.67 -5.69
C ARG A 29 -0.44 -13.14 -5.50
N HIS A 30 -1.19 -12.46 -4.64
CA HIS A 30 -2.59 -12.78 -4.36
C HIS A 30 -3.51 -11.91 -5.24
N PRO A 31 -4.69 -12.42 -5.65
CA PRO A 31 -5.66 -11.61 -6.39
C PRO A 31 -6.11 -10.39 -5.58
N LEU A 32 -6.74 -9.43 -6.26
CA LEU A 32 -7.42 -8.35 -5.55
C LEU A 32 -8.52 -8.95 -4.67
N PRO A 33 -8.61 -8.55 -3.39
CA PRO A 33 -9.70 -8.97 -2.54
C PRO A 33 -11.01 -8.35 -3.02
N PRO A 34 -12.16 -8.98 -2.73
CA PRO A 34 -13.45 -8.38 -3.02
C PRO A 34 -13.61 -7.02 -2.31
N GLY A 35 -14.44 -6.17 -2.91
CA GLY A 35 -14.74 -4.83 -2.43
C GLY A 35 -14.18 -3.73 -3.35
N PRO A 36 -14.20 -2.47 -2.89
CA PRO A 36 -13.72 -1.35 -3.69
C PRO A 36 -12.21 -1.43 -3.93
N GLU A 37 -11.79 -0.95 -5.10
CA GLU A 37 -10.38 -0.75 -5.43
C GLU A 37 -9.78 0.37 -4.56
N PRO A 38 -8.47 0.33 -4.26
CA PRO A 38 -7.80 1.43 -3.59
C PRO A 38 -7.79 2.67 -4.49
N THR A 39 -7.96 3.85 -3.90
CA THR A 39 -7.66 5.12 -4.58
C THR A 39 -6.17 5.43 -4.58
N PHE A 40 -5.40 4.85 -3.63
CA PHE A 40 -3.95 5.00 -3.51
C PHE A 40 -3.28 3.71 -3.02
N ALA A 41 -2.11 3.38 -3.57
CA ALA A 41 -1.29 2.26 -3.11
C ALA A 41 0.20 2.63 -2.90
N LEU A 42 0.80 2.06 -1.85
CA LEU A 42 2.24 2.11 -1.61
C LEU A 42 2.82 0.70 -1.77
N TYR A 43 3.74 0.52 -2.72
CA TYR A 43 4.42 -0.75 -2.99
C TYR A 43 5.82 -0.74 -2.40
N LEU A 44 6.05 -1.59 -1.40
CA LEU A 44 7.37 -1.81 -0.80
C LEU A 44 7.94 -3.09 -1.40
N LEU A 45 8.68 -2.98 -2.50
CA LEU A 45 9.16 -4.12 -3.28
C LEU A 45 10.60 -3.93 -3.72
N GLY A 46 11.36 -5.02 -3.79
CA GLY A 46 12.73 -4.99 -4.34
C GLY A 46 12.80 -4.70 -5.85
N ARG A 47 11.67 -4.81 -6.56
CA ARG A 47 11.52 -4.58 -8.01
C ARG A 47 10.29 -3.75 -8.33
N VAL A 48 10.30 -3.10 -9.50
CA VAL A 48 9.18 -2.29 -10.00
C VAL A 48 7.89 -3.12 -10.03
N PRO A 49 6.77 -2.64 -9.47
CA PRO A 49 5.47 -3.30 -9.56
C PRO A 49 4.89 -3.24 -10.99
N PRO A 50 3.99 -4.16 -11.38
CA PRO A 50 3.20 -4.01 -12.60
C PRO A 50 2.37 -2.71 -12.57
N PRO A 51 2.02 -2.14 -13.74
CA PRO A 51 1.15 -0.97 -13.80
C PRO A 51 -0.24 -1.29 -13.24
N VAL A 52 -0.85 -0.29 -12.61
CA VAL A 52 -2.17 -0.36 -11.98
C VAL A 52 -3.02 0.83 -12.40
N ALA A 53 -4.34 0.70 -12.29
CA ALA A 53 -5.28 1.75 -12.71
C ALA A 53 -5.43 2.89 -11.69
N TRP A 54 -4.95 2.71 -10.46
CA TRP A 54 -5.02 3.68 -9.38
C TRP A 54 -3.69 4.40 -9.14
N GLU A 55 -3.75 5.52 -8.43
CA GLU A 55 -2.54 6.24 -8.02
C GLU A 55 -1.66 5.34 -7.15
N SER A 56 -0.37 5.29 -7.46
CA SER A 56 0.55 4.49 -6.65
C SER A 56 1.95 5.07 -6.58
N ARG A 57 2.62 4.75 -5.47
CA ARG A 57 4.05 4.98 -5.27
C ARG A 57 4.76 3.65 -5.04
N TRP A 58 5.97 3.52 -5.57
CA TRP A 58 6.84 2.39 -5.31
C TRP A 58 8.07 2.89 -4.55
N LEU A 59 8.37 2.23 -3.43
CA LEU A 59 9.64 2.38 -2.73
C LEU A 59 10.44 1.10 -2.91
N ARG A 60 11.69 1.25 -3.34
CA ARG A 60 12.61 0.11 -3.46
C ARG A 60 12.99 -0.39 -2.08
N TRP A 61 12.40 -1.52 -1.69
CA TRP A 61 12.60 -2.12 -0.38
C TRP A 61 12.94 -3.60 -0.54
N PRO A 62 14.24 -3.98 -0.45
CA PRO A 62 14.63 -5.39 -0.52
C PRO A 62 14.10 -6.17 0.67
N ASP A 63 13.69 -7.41 0.44
CA ASP A 63 13.10 -8.26 1.48
C ASP A 63 14.05 -8.43 2.66
N PHE A 64 13.54 -8.20 3.88
CA PHE A 64 14.30 -8.27 5.14
C PHE A 64 15.46 -7.26 5.27
N TRP A 65 15.49 -6.21 4.45
CA TRP A 65 16.46 -5.11 4.55
C TRP A 65 15.79 -3.79 4.90
N LEU A 66 16.61 -2.74 5.03
CA LEU A 66 16.17 -1.35 5.09
C LEU A 66 15.80 -0.83 3.69
N PRO A 67 15.06 0.29 3.57
CA PRO A 67 14.82 0.95 2.28
C PRO A 67 16.13 1.23 1.55
N ALA A 68 16.12 1.06 0.22
CA ALA A 68 17.28 1.38 -0.60
C ALA A 68 17.60 2.89 -0.59
N ASP A 69 16.57 3.73 -0.43
CA ASP A 69 16.68 5.17 -0.20
C ASP A 69 15.91 5.54 1.08
N ARG A 70 16.64 6.05 2.07
CA ARG A 70 16.06 6.44 3.37
C ARG A 70 15.36 7.79 3.32
N THR A 71 15.80 8.70 2.45
CA THR A 71 15.20 10.02 2.30
C THR A 71 13.85 9.88 1.59
N GLU A 72 13.79 9.06 0.53
CA GLU A 72 12.54 8.76 -0.17
C GLU A 72 11.54 8.08 0.77
N ALA A 73 11.99 7.15 1.61
CA ALA A 73 11.14 6.46 2.57
C ALA A 73 10.63 7.35 3.73
N ALA A 74 11.29 8.48 3.99
CA ALA A 74 10.93 9.40 5.09
C ALA A 74 10.11 10.62 4.64
N ALA A 75 9.92 10.80 3.32
CA ALA A 75 9.19 11.92 2.71
C ALA A 75 7.67 11.76 2.78
#